data_AF-A0A376LPL7-F1
#
_entry.id   AF-A0A376LPL7-F1
#
_cell.length_a   1.000
_cell.length_b   1.000
_cell.length_c   1.000
_cell.angle_alpha   90.00
_cell.angle_beta   90.00
_cell.angle_gamma   90.00
#
_symmetry.space_group_name_H-M   'P 1'
#
loop_
_entity.id
_entity.type
_entity.pdbx_description
1 polymer ?
#
loop_
_entity_poly.entity_id
_entity_poly.type
_entity_poly.pdbx_seq_one_letter_code
_entity_poly.pdbx_strand_id
1 'polypeptide(L)'
;MKDVSLQFTDKQQYNDIVINSGWLDANWSTVFIDDIGFVLVFDDPESETPVLIGKKGYYVNVRITGDDVDISQLEPFIVPDPGVRAWA
;
A
#
# COMPACT_ATOMS: atom_id res chain seq x y z
N MET A 1 6.04 -12.77 10.94
CA MET A 1 6.07 -11.38 10.46
C MET A 1 6.05 -11.37 8.94
N LYS A 2 5.15 -10.58 8.34
CA LYS A 2 4.93 -10.48 6.91
C LYS A 2 4.71 -9.01 6.53
N ASP A 3 5.46 -8.53 5.54
CA ASP A 3 5.28 -7.19 4.98
C ASP A 3 4.63 -7.32 3.60
N VAL A 4 3.57 -6.55 3.34
CA VAL A 4 2.89 -6.49 2.04
C VAL A 4 2.71 -5.03 1.62
N SER A 5 2.78 -4.80 0.31
CA SER A 5 2.49 -3.50 -0.29
C SER A 5 1.16 -3.59 -1.02
N LEU A 6 0.29 -2.60 -0.79
CA LEU A 6 -1.04 -2.53 -1.37
C LEU A 6 -1.15 -1.34 -2.32
N GLN A 7 -1.86 -1.52 -3.43
CA GLN A 7 -2.25 -0.45 -4.34
C GLN A 7 -3.77 -0.42 -4.47
N PHE A 8 -4.36 0.70 -4.11
CA PHE A 8 -5.77 1.01 -4.33
C PHE A 8 -5.92 2.02 -5.46
N THR A 9 -7.15 2.22 -5.91
CA THR A 9 -7.50 3.23 -6.91
C THR A 9 -7.28 4.64 -6.36
N ASP A 10 -7.74 4.87 -5.13
CA ASP A 10 -7.68 6.14 -4.42
C ASP A 10 -7.78 5.91 -2.90
N LYS A 11 -7.74 7.03 -2.14
CA LYS A 11 -7.87 7.02 -0.68
C LYS A 11 -9.22 6.47 -0.21
N GLN A 12 -10.29 6.66 -0.97
CA GLN A 12 -11.62 6.22 -0.59
C GLN A 12 -11.69 4.69 -0.61
N GLN A 13 -11.17 4.07 -1.66
CA GLN A 13 -11.10 2.61 -1.73
C GLN A 13 -10.20 2.02 -0.63
N TYR A 14 -9.07 2.66 -0.32
CA TYR A 14 -8.24 2.27 0.82
C TYR A 14 -9.05 2.31 2.15
N ASN A 15 -9.72 3.43 2.43
CA ASN A 15 -10.51 3.58 3.65
C ASN A 15 -11.61 2.52 3.72
N ASP A 16 -12.33 2.28 2.63
CA ASP A 16 -13.45 1.34 2.61
C ASP A 16 -13.01 -0.11 2.85
N ILE A 17 -11.85 -0.50 2.32
CA ILE A 17 -11.34 -1.87 2.43
C ILE A 17 -10.57 -2.09 3.74
N VAL A 18 -9.76 -1.14 4.21
CA VAL A 18 -8.84 -1.37 5.34
C VAL A 18 -9.39 -0.82 6.66
N ILE A 19 -10.07 0.32 6.63
CA ILE A 19 -10.49 1.05 7.84
C ILE A 19 -11.97 0.79 8.13
N ASN A 20 -12.85 1.18 7.22
CA ASN A 20 -14.31 1.15 7.41
C ASN A 20 -14.89 -0.27 7.40
N SER A 21 -14.17 -1.25 6.82
CA SER A 21 -14.53 -2.67 6.88
C SER A 21 -14.39 -3.28 8.29
N GLY A 22 -13.67 -2.58 9.18
CA GLY A 22 -13.29 -3.08 10.50
C GLY A 22 -12.09 -4.05 10.48
N TRP A 23 -11.45 -4.28 9.32
CA TRP A 23 -10.30 -5.18 9.24
C TRP A 23 -9.13 -4.70 10.09
N LEU A 24 -8.73 -3.42 9.98
CA LEU A 24 -7.65 -2.89 10.80
C LEU A 24 -8.02 -2.88 12.29
N ASP A 25 -9.26 -2.50 12.63
CA ASP A 25 -9.75 -2.48 14.00
C ASP A 25 -9.76 -3.88 14.65
N ALA A 26 -9.99 -4.94 13.87
CA ALA A 26 -9.90 -6.31 14.37
C ALA A 26 -8.46 -6.78 14.63
N ASN A 27 -7.47 -6.16 13.98
CA ASN A 27 -6.07 -6.59 13.97
C ASN A 27 -5.08 -5.52 14.51
N TRP A 28 -5.58 -4.47 15.15
CA TRP A 28 -4.81 -3.25 15.49
C TRP A 28 -3.55 -3.49 16.33
N SER A 29 -3.53 -4.57 17.12
CA SER A 29 -2.39 -4.92 17.99
C SER A 29 -1.26 -5.65 17.25
N THR A 30 -1.53 -6.16 16.05
CA THR A 30 -0.60 -6.99 15.26
C THR A 30 -0.42 -6.51 13.83
N VAL A 31 -1.09 -5.42 13.43
CA VAL A 31 -1.00 -4.83 12.10
C VAL A 31 -0.57 -3.37 12.19
N PHE A 32 0.44 -3.01 11.40
CA PHE A 32 0.97 -1.65 11.31
C PHE A 32 0.83 -1.15 9.88
N ILE A 33 0.38 0.10 9.74
CA ILE A 33 0.10 0.74 8.46
C ILE A 33 1.07 1.91 8.24
N ASP A 34 1.69 1.95 7.08
CA ASP A 34 2.40 3.12 6.54
C ASP A 34 1.60 3.65 5.34
N ASP A 35 0.86 4.74 5.56
CA ASP A 35 0.04 5.41 4.55
C ASP A 35 0.93 6.31 3.68
N ILE A 36 1.26 5.82 2.47
CA ILE A 36 2.16 6.51 1.53
C ILE A 36 1.39 7.53 0.71
N GLY A 37 0.13 7.24 0.39
CA GLY A 37 -0.71 8.07 -0.45
C GLY A 37 -0.34 7.96 -1.93
N PHE A 38 0.68 8.67 -2.39
CA PHE A 38 1.06 8.68 -3.81
C PHE A 38 2.56 8.46 -4.01
N VAL A 39 2.91 8.05 -5.22
CA VAL A 39 4.30 7.74 -5.60
C VAL A 39 4.66 8.58 -6.79
N LEU A 40 5.86 9.14 -6.79
CA LEU A 40 6.38 9.94 -7.88
C LEU A 40 7.31 9.09 -8.73
N VAL A 41 7.14 9.15 -10.05
CA VAL A 41 7.97 8.45 -11.04
C VAL A 41 8.36 9.41 -12.16
N PHE A 42 9.45 9.11 -12.86
CA PHE A 42 9.80 9.81 -14.09
C PHE A 42 8.98 9.24 -15.26
N ASP A 43 8.39 10.11 -16.06
CA ASP A 43 7.61 9.70 -17.25
C ASP A 43 8.51 9.07 -18.32
N ASP A 44 9.63 9.73 -18.61
CA ASP A 44 10.72 9.22 -19.43
C ASP A 44 12.05 9.44 -18.68
N PRO A 45 12.59 8.42 -18.00
CA PRO A 45 13.81 8.55 -17.21
C PRO A 45 15.07 8.77 -18.07
N GLU A 46 15.02 8.46 -19.37
CA GLU A 46 16.16 8.62 -20.29
C GLU A 46 16.14 9.98 -21.02
N SER A 47 15.09 10.77 -20.84
CA SER A 47 14.99 12.13 -21.38
C SER A 47 16.09 13.04 -20.81
N GLU A 48 16.61 13.95 -21.64
CA GLU A 48 17.51 15.02 -21.16
C GLU A 48 16.82 15.98 -20.16
N THR A 49 15.48 16.00 -20.16
CA THR A 49 14.64 16.80 -19.26
C THR A 49 13.50 15.96 -18.68
N PRO A 50 13.80 15.04 -17.75
CA PRO A 50 12.82 14.11 -17.23
C PRO A 50 11.79 14.84 -16.36
N VAL A 51 10.51 14.51 -16.55
CA VAL A 51 9.40 15.10 -15.79
C VAL A 51 8.96 14.13 -14.70
N LEU A 52 8.83 14.65 -13.48
CA LEU A 52 8.29 13.94 -12.33
C LEU A 52 6.76 13.98 -12.35
N ILE A 53 6.14 12.80 -12.43
CA ILE A 53 4.68 12.63 -12.46
C ILE A 53 4.21 11.69 -11.34
N GLY A 54 2.94 11.79 -10.97
CA GLY A 54 2.32 10.85 -10.04
C GLY A 54 2.03 9.51 -10.71
N LYS A 55 2.57 8.42 -10.15
CA LYS A 55 2.16 7.06 -10.47
C LYS A 55 0.70 6.88 -10.03
N LYS A 56 -0.13 6.30 -10.91
CA LYS A 56 -1.56 6.12 -10.63
C LYS A 56 -1.78 5.19 -9.44
N GLY A 57 -2.67 5.59 -8.54
CA GLY A 57 -3.15 4.77 -7.43
C GLY A 57 -2.81 5.36 -6.06
N TYR A 58 -3.28 4.67 -5.03
CA TYR A 58 -3.06 4.98 -3.64
C TYR A 58 -2.28 3.86 -2.96
N TYR A 59 -1.13 4.19 -2.38
CA TYR A 59 -0.17 3.19 -1.93
C TYR A 59 -0.10 3.12 -0.40
N VAL A 60 -0.04 1.90 0.11
CA VAL A 60 0.03 1.64 1.56
C VAL A 60 0.93 0.44 1.78
N ASN A 61 1.85 0.52 2.75
CA ASN A 61 2.55 -0.67 3.23
C ASN A 61 1.91 -1.18 4.51
N VAL A 62 1.81 -2.49 4.63
CA VAL A 62 1.24 -3.16 5.79
C VAL A 62 2.26 -4.14 6.34
N ARG A 63 2.57 -4.01 7.63
CA ARG A 63 3.40 -4.94 8.39
C ARG A 63 2.51 -5.73 9.34
N ILE A 64 2.56 -7.06 9.22
CA ILE A 64 1.74 -8.01 9.96
C ILE A 64 2.64 -8.83 10.87
N THR A 65 2.44 -8.75 12.18
CA THR A 65 3.21 -9.48 13.19
C THR A 65 2.46 -10.67 13.79
N GLY A 66 1.13 -10.73 13.63
CA GLY A 66 0.30 -11.86 14.04
C GLY A 66 0.29 -12.96 12.97
N ASP A 67 0.31 -14.22 13.41
CA ASP A 67 0.36 -15.39 12.52
C ASP A 67 -1.04 -15.82 12.02
N ASP A 68 -2.11 -15.32 12.65
CA ASP A 68 -3.52 -15.66 12.41
C ASP A 68 -4.32 -14.54 11.71
N VAL A 69 -3.65 -13.48 11.26
CA VAL A 69 -4.30 -12.38 10.54
C VAL A 69 -4.76 -12.83 9.15
N ASP A 70 -6.07 -12.88 8.95
CA ASP A 70 -6.68 -13.14 7.63
C ASP A 70 -6.49 -11.91 6.72
N ILE A 71 -5.85 -12.14 5.57
CA ILE A 71 -5.60 -11.10 4.57
C ILE A 71 -6.33 -11.35 3.25
N SER A 72 -7.24 -12.33 3.17
CA SER A 72 -7.90 -12.68 1.91
C SER A 72 -8.61 -11.49 1.25
N GLN A 73 -9.14 -10.55 2.05
CA GLN A 73 -9.74 -9.32 1.50
C GLN A 73 -8.72 -8.35 0.88
N LEU A 74 -7.45 -8.44 1.26
CA LEU A 74 -6.36 -7.59 0.79
C LEU A 74 -5.62 -8.18 -0.40
N GLU A 75 -5.69 -9.50 -0.61
CA GLU A 75 -5.00 -10.21 -1.70
C GLU A 75 -5.17 -9.56 -3.08
N PRO A 76 -6.36 -9.07 -3.49
CA PRO A 76 -6.53 -8.43 -4.80
C PRO A 76 -5.74 -7.11 -4.96
N PHE A 77 -5.31 -6.50 -3.87
CA PHE A 77 -4.63 -5.21 -3.86
C PHE A 77 -3.11 -5.33 -3.66
N ILE A 78 -2.60 -6.55 -3.41
CA ILE A 78 -1.17 -6.76 -3.18
C ILE A 78 -0.38 -6.53 -4.47
N VAL A 79 0.65 -5.70 -4.38
CA VAL A 79 1.59 -5.43 -5.47
C VAL A 79 3.01 -5.86 -5.07
N PRO A 80 3.72 -6.65 -5.91
CA PRO A 80 5.03 -7.20 -5.55
C PRO A 80 6.16 -6.16 -5.63
N ASP A 81 6.03 -5.17 -6.51
CA ASP A 81 6.99 -4.07 -6.65
C ASP A 81 6.25 -2.73 -6.73
N PRO A 82 5.85 -2.17 -5.58
CA PRO A 82 5.15 -0.88 -5.55
C PRO A 82 6.02 0.28 -6.04
N GLY A 83 7.35 0.14 -6.08
CA GLY A 83 8.28 1.25 -6.29
C GLY A 83 8.26 2.27 -5.13
N VAL A 84 7.93 1.80 -3.91
CA VAL A 84 7.89 2.62 -2.70
C VAL A 84 8.87 2.08 -1.67
N ARG A 85 9.13 2.89 -0.63
CA ARG A 85 9.91 2.46 0.53
C ARG A 85 9.34 1.15 1.09
N ALA A 86 10.18 0.17 1.38
CA ALA A 86 9.79 -1.04 2.10
C ALA A 86 10.05 -0.86 3.60
N TRP A 87 9.36 -1.65 4.43
CA TRP A 87 9.72 -1.73 5.84
C TRP A 87 11.09 -2.41 6.00
N ALA A 88 11.93 -1.89 6.91
CA ALA A 88 13.26 -2.41 7.23
C ALA A 88 13.22 -3.57 8.23
#